data_AF-A0A2J9V090-F1
#
_entry.id   AF-A0A2J9V090-F1
#
_cell.length_a   1.000
_cell.length_b   1.000
_cell.length_c   1.000
_cell.angle_alpha   90.00
_cell.angle_beta   90.00
_cell.angle_gamma   90.00
#
_symmetry.space_group_name_H-M   'P 1'
#
loop_
_entity.id
_entity.type
_entity.pdbx_description
1 polymer ?
#
loop_
_entity_poly.entity_id
_entity_poly.type
_entity_poly.pdbx_seq_one_letter_code
_entity_poly.pdbx_strand_id
1 'polypeptide(L)'
;MISRALIGVAFFLYIFDPWFFGVGRGVVISGILAIGLLVFQRKKVNIEFRVMLILIFFTISSLLPSIYNGTGEAGIFFMYIKMIIYFIISSLVASTLGKKEIIYGYLVNGVYLQLVVIVFCLFSVPYVIDFAYSVHTADIKFHDSEQAYRLFFITSSAFFQFSLFWGVLFNLFMAIYNREKNAKILVAIFAITFCGIMSGRSFMVFAAISVLFYGLRIKYIPYYAIALLVMSYILLKFQDNIYVEHAMEPILNFINNGELETTSSDSLMEKHLFWPNDKQLLIGDGIYYNSDGSYYGHTDSGFIRQALYGGLFYVISCISVFSYIVYKVSFKWFIRNQAWTFFLSTSIITFLGNIKADVYMYPALLLNLFFLMLGVKKNEE
;
A
#
# COMPACT_ATOMS: atom_id res chain seq x y z
N MET A 1 -31.47 4.10 -0.09
CA MET A 1 -30.65 2.86 -0.07
C MET A 1 -29.61 2.85 -1.21
N ILE A 2 -30.03 3.06 -2.46
CA ILE A 2 -29.17 3.07 -3.66
C ILE A 2 -27.95 3.99 -3.54
N SER A 3 -28.12 5.23 -3.06
CA SER A 3 -26.99 6.17 -2.89
C SER A 3 -25.90 5.64 -1.93
N ARG A 4 -26.26 4.92 -0.86
CA ARG A 4 -25.26 4.35 0.07
C ARG A 4 -24.48 3.20 -0.57
N ALA A 5 -25.16 2.33 -1.33
CA ALA A 5 -24.49 1.25 -2.06
C ALA A 5 -23.50 1.82 -3.09
N LEU A 6 -23.91 2.83 -3.87
CA LEU A 6 -23.04 3.49 -4.85
C LEU A 6 -21.83 4.18 -4.22
N ILE A 7 -21.99 4.82 -3.04
CA ILE A 7 -20.87 5.37 -2.28
C ILE A 7 -19.90 4.26 -1.87
N GLY A 8 -20.41 3.12 -1.39
CA GLY A 8 -19.58 1.96 -1.04
C GLY A 8 -18.83 1.39 -2.23
N VAL A 9 -19.47 1.29 -3.40
CA VAL A 9 -18.82 0.86 -4.64
C VAL A 9 -17.73 1.86 -5.05
N ALA A 10 -18.02 3.15 -5.11
CA ALA A 10 -17.02 4.17 -5.44
C ALA A 10 -15.84 4.13 -4.46
N PHE A 11 -16.11 4.01 -3.16
CA PHE A 11 -15.07 3.84 -2.15
C PHE A 11 -14.18 2.63 -2.41
N PHE A 12 -14.79 1.46 -2.62
CA PHE A 12 -14.07 0.21 -2.85
C PHE A 12 -13.21 0.28 -4.11
N LEU A 13 -13.77 0.79 -5.20
CA LEU A 13 -13.08 0.96 -6.47
C LEU A 13 -11.89 1.93 -6.36
N TYR A 14 -11.99 2.97 -5.52
CA TYR A 14 -10.89 3.89 -5.29
C TYR A 14 -9.77 3.25 -4.46
N ILE A 15 -10.12 2.64 -3.34
CA ILE A 15 -9.12 2.17 -2.37
C ILE A 15 -8.36 0.94 -2.88
N PHE A 16 -9.02 0.03 -3.61
CA PHE A 16 -8.39 -1.18 -4.17
C PHE A 16 -8.05 -1.07 -5.65
N ASP A 17 -8.54 -0.06 -6.37
CA ASP A 17 -8.21 0.23 -7.79
C ASP A 17 -8.14 -1.02 -8.70
N PRO A 18 -9.18 -1.88 -8.78
CA PRO A 18 -9.18 -3.02 -9.70
C PRO A 18 -9.00 -2.57 -11.16
N TRP A 19 -8.28 -3.35 -11.96
CA TRP A 19 -8.12 -3.09 -13.39
C TRP A 19 -9.08 -3.95 -14.20
N PHE A 20 -10.24 -3.40 -14.54
CA PHE A 20 -11.27 -4.18 -15.23
C PHE A 20 -10.86 -4.46 -16.68
N PHE A 21 -10.51 -5.72 -16.94
CA PHE A 21 -10.37 -6.32 -18.27
C PHE A 21 -9.41 -5.57 -19.19
N GLY A 22 -8.38 -4.92 -18.66
CA GLY A 22 -7.45 -4.11 -19.46
C GLY A 22 -7.99 -2.75 -19.92
N VAL A 23 -9.28 -2.46 -19.70
CA VAL A 23 -9.97 -1.29 -20.26
C VAL A 23 -10.04 -0.12 -19.28
N GLY A 24 -10.37 -0.37 -18.00
CA GLY A 24 -10.72 0.70 -17.06
C GLY A 24 -10.13 0.51 -15.66
N ARG A 25 -9.50 1.55 -15.12
CA ARG A 25 -9.02 1.60 -13.73
C ARG A 25 -10.17 1.92 -12.78
N GLY A 26 -10.29 1.16 -11.69
CA GLY A 26 -11.29 1.36 -10.65
C GLY A 26 -11.28 2.77 -10.07
N VAL A 27 -10.11 3.38 -9.89
CA VAL A 27 -10.00 4.77 -9.41
C VAL A 27 -10.69 5.76 -10.35
N VAL A 28 -10.56 5.60 -11.67
CA VAL A 28 -11.21 6.49 -12.65
C VAL A 28 -12.73 6.33 -12.60
N ILE A 29 -13.22 5.08 -12.58
CA ILE A 29 -14.65 4.78 -12.45
C ILE A 29 -15.21 5.37 -11.15
N SER A 30 -14.45 5.24 -10.05
CA SER A 30 -14.81 5.82 -8.77
C SER A 30 -14.94 7.34 -8.84
N GLY A 31 -14.04 8.04 -9.54
CA GLY A 31 -14.13 9.48 -9.74
C GLY A 31 -15.41 9.90 -10.45
N ILE A 32 -15.78 9.19 -11.53
CA ILE A 32 -17.02 9.45 -12.27
C ILE A 32 -18.24 9.25 -11.36
N LEU A 33 -18.29 8.13 -10.62
CA LEU A 33 -19.36 7.85 -9.66
C LEU A 33 -19.44 8.92 -8.55
N ALA A 34 -18.29 9.35 -8.03
CA ALA A 34 -18.22 10.36 -6.99
C ALA A 34 -18.76 11.73 -7.46
N ILE A 35 -18.46 12.14 -8.71
CA ILE A 35 -19.02 13.36 -9.30
C ILE A 35 -20.55 13.27 -9.36
N GLY A 36 -21.09 12.18 -9.91
CA GLY A 36 -22.54 11.98 -9.99
C GLY A 36 -23.21 11.98 -8.61
N LEU A 37 -22.58 11.34 -7.62
CA LEU A 37 -23.04 11.32 -6.24
C LEU A 37 -23.01 12.71 -5.58
N LEU A 38 -21.97 13.50 -5.82
CA LEU A 38 -21.85 14.86 -5.27
C LEU A 38 -22.91 15.80 -5.85
N VAL A 39 -23.15 15.73 -7.17
CA VAL A 39 -24.22 16.48 -7.85
C VAL A 39 -25.58 16.10 -7.26
N PHE A 40 -25.85 14.80 -7.12
CA PHE A 40 -27.09 14.29 -6.54
C PHE A 40 -27.28 14.71 -5.08
N GLN A 41 -26.22 14.67 -4.27
CA GLN A 41 -26.24 15.06 -2.85
C GLN A 41 -26.17 16.57 -2.63
N ARG A 42 -25.91 17.37 -3.68
CA ARG A 42 -25.66 18.82 -3.60
C ARG A 42 -24.59 19.20 -2.56
N LYS A 43 -23.54 18.38 -2.44
CA LYS A 43 -22.44 18.61 -1.50
C LYS A 43 -21.29 19.35 -2.18
N LYS A 44 -20.63 20.22 -1.40
CA LYS A 44 -19.38 20.87 -1.83
C LYS A 44 -18.23 19.89 -1.73
N VAL A 45 -17.28 20.02 -2.64
CA VAL A 45 -16.02 19.28 -2.61
C VAL A 45 -15.09 19.92 -1.59
N ASN A 46 -14.51 19.11 -0.70
CA ASN A 46 -13.47 19.51 0.23
C ASN A 46 -12.13 18.99 -0.26
N ILE A 47 -11.24 19.90 -0.66
CA ILE A 47 -9.88 19.56 -1.11
C ILE A 47 -8.89 20.21 -0.14
N GLU A 48 -7.91 19.43 0.32
CA GLU A 48 -6.77 19.96 1.10
C GLU A 48 -5.84 20.75 0.19
N PHE A 49 -6.18 22.01 -0.07
CA PHE A 49 -5.52 22.88 -1.05
C PHE A 49 -4.00 23.00 -0.84
N ARG A 50 -3.53 23.01 0.41
CA ARG A 50 -2.08 23.04 0.72
C ARG A 50 -1.35 21.80 0.22
N VAL A 51 -1.96 20.61 0.37
CA VAL A 51 -1.38 19.35 -0.13
C VAL A 51 -1.40 19.36 -1.66
N MET A 52 -2.49 19.84 -2.27
CA MET A 52 -2.58 19.99 -3.72
C MET A 52 -1.46 20.86 -4.30
N LEU A 53 -1.20 22.02 -3.70
CA LEU A 53 -0.12 22.92 -4.12
C LEU A 53 1.26 22.28 -3.98
N ILE A 54 1.52 21.56 -2.89
CA ILE A 54 2.77 20.84 -2.68
C ILE A 54 2.95 19.75 -3.75
N LEU A 55 1.90 18.98 -4.06
CA LEU A 55 1.95 17.96 -5.10
C LEU A 55 2.20 18.58 -6.50
N ILE A 56 1.55 19.70 -6.83
CA ILE A 56 1.78 20.42 -8.09
C ILE A 56 3.21 20.94 -8.16
N PHE A 57 3.67 21.63 -7.13
CA PHE A 57 5.04 22.14 -7.05
C PHE A 57 6.06 21.02 -7.20
N PHE A 58 5.91 19.93 -6.43
CA PHE A 58 6.80 18.78 -6.50
C PHE A 58 6.78 18.10 -7.87
N THR A 59 5.61 18.01 -8.52
CA THR A 59 5.48 17.49 -9.89
C THR A 59 6.26 18.34 -10.88
N ILE A 60 6.13 19.66 -10.83
CA ILE A 60 6.89 20.56 -11.72
C ILE A 60 8.39 20.48 -11.43
N SER A 61 8.79 20.51 -10.16
CA SER A 61 10.19 20.40 -9.74
C SER A 61 10.81 19.05 -10.10
N SER A 62 10.00 18.00 -10.29
CA SER A 62 10.51 16.69 -10.70
C SER A 62 11.15 16.67 -12.08
N LEU A 63 10.89 17.66 -12.95
CA LEU A 63 11.55 17.78 -14.26
C LEU A 63 12.99 18.29 -14.16
N LEU A 64 13.38 18.90 -13.03
CA LEU A 64 14.68 19.57 -12.90
C LEU A 64 15.87 18.63 -13.17
N PRO A 65 15.94 17.39 -12.63
CA PRO A 65 17.07 16.50 -12.90
C PRO A 65 17.19 16.10 -14.37
N SER A 66 16.06 15.86 -15.04
CA SER A 66 15.99 15.50 -16.47
C SER A 66 16.41 16.67 -17.37
N ILE A 67 15.94 17.88 -17.07
CA ILE A 67 16.32 19.10 -17.79
C ILE A 67 17.81 19.42 -17.57
N TYR A 68 18.29 19.33 -16.33
CA TYR A 68 19.68 19.63 -16.00
C TYR A 68 20.67 18.68 -16.70
N ASN A 69 20.36 17.37 -16.74
CA ASN A 69 21.20 16.37 -17.41
C ASN A 69 20.92 16.25 -18.92
N GLY A 70 19.93 16.96 -19.46
CA GLY A 70 19.59 16.93 -20.89
C GLY A 70 19.05 15.59 -21.39
N THR A 71 18.44 14.77 -20.52
CA THR A 71 18.00 13.40 -20.86
C THR A 71 16.63 13.36 -21.52
N GLY A 72 15.77 14.36 -21.25
CA GLY A 72 14.40 14.41 -21.78
C GLY A 72 13.46 13.34 -21.21
N GLU A 73 13.88 12.60 -20.18
CA GLU A 73 13.06 11.59 -19.51
C GLU A 73 11.94 12.28 -18.71
N ALA A 74 10.69 11.88 -18.94
CA ALA A 74 9.51 12.50 -18.34
C ALA A 74 8.60 11.51 -17.59
N GLY A 75 9.03 10.26 -17.40
CA GLY A 75 8.24 9.20 -16.79
C GLY A 75 7.88 9.52 -15.33
N ILE A 76 8.81 10.05 -14.54
CA ILE A 76 8.52 10.53 -13.17
C ILE A 76 7.46 11.64 -13.20
N PHE A 77 7.57 12.58 -14.13
CA PHE A 77 6.64 13.70 -14.23
C PHE A 77 5.22 13.21 -14.51
N PHE A 78 5.04 12.28 -15.46
CA PHE A 78 3.75 11.67 -15.74
C PHE A 78 3.23 10.82 -14.58
N MET A 79 4.12 10.13 -13.87
CA MET A 79 3.78 9.38 -12.66
C MET A 79 3.20 10.31 -11.58
N TYR A 80 3.76 11.51 -11.40
CA TYR A 80 3.25 12.48 -10.42
C TYR A 80 2.00 13.23 -10.89
N ILE A 81 1.81 13.43 -12.20
CA ILE A 81 0.51 13.87 -12.73
C ILE A 81 -0.58 12.86 -12.35
N LYS A 82 -0.33 11.56 -12.54
CA LYS A 82 -1.26 10.50 -12.14
C LYS A 82 -1.58 10.57 -10.65
N MET A 83 -0.58 10.81 -9.81
CA MET A 83 -0.76 11.00 -8.37
C MET A 83 -1.66 12.20 -8.04
N ILE A 84 -1.50 13.34 -8.72
CA ILE A 84 -2.39 14.51 -8.56
C ILE A 84 -3.84 14.16 -8.93
N ILE A 85 -4.05 13.46 -10.04
CA ILE A 85 -5.38 13.00 -10.46
C ILE A 85 -5.99 12.11 -9.38
N TYR A 86 -5.21 11.17 -8.84
CA TYR A 86 -5.65 10.26 -7.78
C TYR A 86 -6.00 11.01 -6.49
N PHE A 87 -5.27 12.08 -6.15
CA PHE A 87 -5.59 12.96 -5.02
C PHE A 87 -6.89 13.75 -5.23
N ILE A 88 -7.14 14.26 -6.44
CA ILE A 88 -8.39 14.95 -6.77
C ILE A 88 -9.57 13.98 -6.66
N ILE A 89 -9.47 12.80 -7.27
CA ILE A 89 -10.50 11.76 -7.18
C ILE A 89 -10.76 11.37 -5.73
N SER A 90 -9.70 11.21 -4.94
CA SER A 90 -9.83 10.95 -3.49
C SER A 90 -10.70 11.99 -2.79
N SER A 91 -10.44 13.26 -3.08
CA SER A 91 -11.13 14.38 -2.45
C SER A 91 -12.62 14.38 -2.82
N LEU A 92 -12.94 14.00 -4.06
CA LEU A 92 -14.34 13.79 -4.49
C LEU A 92 -15.00 12.66 -3.70
N VAL A 93 -14.37 11.48 -3.65
CA VAL A 93 -14.89 10.31 -2.93
C VAL A 93 -15.08 10.62 -1.44
N ALA A 94 -14.07 11.19 -0.78
CA ALA A 94 -14.13 11.55 0.63
C ALA A 94 -15.23 12.58 0.94
N SER A 95 -15.48 13.52 0.01
CA SER A 95 -16.56 14.52 0.15
C SER A 95 -17.96 13.90 0.13
N THR A 96 -18.15 12.74 -0.53
CA THR A 96 -19.43 12.01 -0.47
C THR A 96 -19.69 11.40 0.92
N LEU A 97 -18.63 11.02 1.63
CA LEU A 97 -18.68 10.32 2.93
C LEU A 97 -18.82 11.31 4.09
N GLY A 98 -18.03 12.38 4.08
CA GLY A 98 -18.11 13.50 5.02
C GLY A 98 -17.68 13.23 6.47
N LYS A 99 -17.61 11.96 6.92
CA LYS A 99 -17.25 11.56 8.30
C LYS A 99 -16.26 10.39 8.32
N LYS A 100 -15.42 10.36 9.37
CA LYS A 100 -14.34 9.39 9.54
C LYS A 100 -14.85 7.99 9.85
N GLU A 101 -15.89 7.92 10.68
CA GLU A 101 -16.51 6.67 11.12
C GLU A 101 -17.11 5.91 9.92
N ILE A 102 -17.59 6.65 8.92
CA ILE A 102 -18.14 6.09 7.68
C ILE A 102 -17.01 5.50 6.82
N ILE A 103 -15.89 6.21 6.68
CA ILE A 103 -14.71 5.68 5.96
C ILE A 103 -14.19 4.42 6.64
N TYR A 104 -14.05 4.47 7.97
CA TYR A 104 -13.68 3.30 8.76
C TYR A 104 -14.61 2.11 8.48
N GLY A 105 -15.93 2.32 8.47
CA GLY A 105 -16.90 1.27 8.15
C GLY A 105 -16.73 0.70 6.74
N TYR A 106 -16.49 1.53 5.74
CA TYR A 106 -16.26 1.06 4.36
C TYR A 106 -14.90 0.36 4.18
N LEU A 107 -13.85 0.77 4.89
CA LEU A 107 -12.59 0.03 4.92
C LEU A 107 -12.82 -1.39 5.44
N VAL A 108 -13.51 -1.54 6.57
CA VAL A 108 -13.84 -2.86 7.15
C VAL A 108 -14.63 -3.72 6.15
N ASN A 109 -15.68 -3.16 5.55
CA ASN A 109 -16.48 -3.88 4.55
C ASN A 109 -15.65 -4.29 3.33
N GLY A 110 -14.74 -3.43 2.89
CA GLY A 110 -13.81 -3.73 1.80
C GLY A 110 -12.86 -4.88 2.15
N VAL A 111 -12.31 -4.90 3.36
CA VAL A 111 -11.48 -6.02 3.85
C VAL A 111 -12.27 -7.32 3.88
N TYR A 112 -13.51 -7.30 4.39
CA TYR A 112 -14.34 -8.51 4.42
C TYR A 112 -14.69 -9.01 3.02
N LEU A 113 -14.92 -8.11 2.06
CA LEU A 113 -15.13 -8.50 0.68
C LEU A 113 -13.89 -9.20 0.10
N GLN A 114 -12.68 -8.65 0.33
CA GLN A 114 -11.43 -9.29 -0.07
C GLN A 114 -11.28 -10.67 0.58
N LEU A 115 -11.53 -10.78 1.89
CA LEU A 115 -11.45 -12.04 2.61
C LEU A 115 -12.36 -13.12 2.01
N VAL A 116 -13.62 -12.78 1.73
CA VAL A 116 -14.58 -13.70 1.13
C VAL A 116 -14.10 -14.20 -0.23
N VAL A 117 -13.58 -13.30 -1.07
CA VAL A 117 -13.04 -13.65 -2.40
C VAL A 117 -11.85 -14.60 -2.27
N ILE A 118 -10.89 -14.28 -1.40
CA ILE A 118 -9.71 -15.13 -1.15
C ILE A 118 -10.16 -16.51 -0.68
N VAL A 119 -11.10 -16.60 0.26
CA VAL A 119 -11.62 -17.88 0.76
C VAL A 119 -12.23 -18.71 -0.37
N PHE A 120 -13.03 -18.10 -1.26
CA PHE A 120 -13.57 -18.81 -2.44
C PHE A 120 -12.47 -19.26 -3.41
N CYS A 121 -11.43 -18.45 -3.63
CA CYS A 121 -10.28 -18.87 -4.44
C CYS A 121 -9.50 -20.02 -3.79
N LEU A 122 -9.36 -20.02 -2.46
CA LEU A 122 -8.73 -21.11 -1.71
C LEU A 122 -9.54 -22.42 -1.76
N PHE A 123 -10.86 -22.33 -1.91
CA PHE A 123 -11.71 -23.49 -2.22
C PHE A 123 -11.66 -23.89 -3.71
N SER A 124 -10.75 -23.32 -4.49
CA SER A 124 -10.52 -23.63 -5.90
C SER A 124 -11.76 -23.44 -6.78
N VAL A 125 -12.61 -22.44 -6.47
CA VAL A 125 -13.79 -22.11 -7.29
C VAL A 125 -13.32 -21.43 -8.60
N PRO A 126 -13.43 -22.07 -9.78
CA PRO A 126 -12.75 -21.61 -11.00
C PRO A 126 -13.16 -20.20 -11.42
N TYR A 127 -14.47 -19.93 -11.47
CA TYR A 127 -15.00 -18.63 -11.90
C TYR A 127 -14.56 -17.45 -11.01
N VAL A 128 -14.29 -17.71 -9.73
CA VAL A 128 -13.83 -16.66 -8.79
C VAL A 128 -12.34 -16.39 -9.00
N ILE A 129 -11.55 -17.43 -9.26
CA ILE A 129 -10.13 -17.31 -9.59
C ILE A 129 -9.96 -16.54 -10.91
N ASP A 130 -10.68 -16.93 -11.96
CA ASP A 130 -10.63 -16.25 -13.26
C ASP A 130 -11.03 -14.78 -13.13
N PHE A 131 -12.07 -14.50 -12.34
CA PHE A 131 -12.47 -13.14 -12.04
C PHE A 131 -11.36 -12.36 -11.30
N ALA A 132 -10.75 -12.93 -10.26
CA ALA A 132 -9.67 -12.30 -9.52
C ALA A 132 -8.47 -11.99 -10.43
N TYR A 133 -8.07 -12.92 -11.30
CA TYR A 133 -7.01 -12.69 -12.29
C TYR A 133 -7.38 -11.60 -13.30
N SER A 134 -8.65 -11.56 -13.73
CA SER A 134 -9.12 -10.57 -14.72
C SER A 134 -9.09 -9.11 -14.25
N VAL A 135 -8.98 -8.88 -12.93
CA VAL A 135 -8.94 -7.54 -12.33
C VAL A 135 -7.54 -7.08 -11.92
N HIS A 136 -6.51 -7.90 -12.17
CA HIS A 136 -5.11 -7.62 -11.86
C HIS A 136 -4.31 -7.08 -13.06
N THR A 137 -3.22 -6.37 -12.77
CA THR A 137 -2.21 -5.98 -13.79
C THR A 137 -1.02 -6.93 -13.87
N ALA A 138 -1.07 -8.04 -13.14
CA ALA A 138 0.02 -9.00 -13.12
C ALA A 138 0.13 -9.71 -14.47
N ASP A 139 1.36 -10.06 -14.84
CA ASP A 139 1.65 -10.86 -16.02
C ASP A 139 1.07 -12.27 -15.86
N ILE A 140 0.56 -12.85 -16.96
CA ILE A 140 -0.09 -14.17 -17.00
C ILE A 140 0.84 -15.26 -16.45
N LYS A 141 2.17 -15.10 -16.58
CA LYS A 141 3.15 -16.04 -16.03
C LYS A 141 3.01 -16.27 -14.51
N PHE A 142 2.40 -15.35 -13.77
CA PHE A 142 2.18 -15.49 -12.33
C PHE A 142 0.92 -16.28 -11.97
N HIS A 143 0.07 -16.60 -12.95
CA HIS A 143 -1.16 -17.37 -12.70
C HIS A 143 -0.85 -18.82 -12.34
N ASP A 144 0.22 -19.38 -12.92
CA ASP A 144 0.65 -20.76 -12.70
C ASP A 144 1.88 -20.87 -11.78
N SER A 145 2.26 -19.78 -11.11
CA SER A 145 3.44 -19.76 -10.24
C SER A 145 3.09 -20.03 -8.77
N GLU A 146 4.13 -20.24 -7.96
CA GLU A 146 4.03 -20.35 -6.50
C GLU A 146 3.45 -19.09 -5.83
N GLN A 147 3.29 -18.00 -6.58
CA GLN A 147 2.78 -16.71 -6.12
C GLN A 147 1.35 -16.43 -6.57
N ALA A 148 0.72 -17.35 -7.30
CA ALA A 148 -0.64 -17.20 -7.84
C ALA A 148 -1.68 -16.81 -6.77
N TYR A 149 -1.51 -17.31 -5.54
CA TYR A 149 -2.37 -16.97 -4.41
C TYR A 149 -2.39 -15.47 -4.06
N ARG A 150 -1.34 -14.73 -4.42
CA ARG A 150 -1.25 -13.28 -4.21
C ARG A 150 -2.15 -12.48 -5.15
N LEU A 151 -2.71 -13.14 -6.16
CA LEU A 151 -3.63 -12.57 -7.14
C LEU A 151 -5.11 -12.87 -6.81
N PHE A 152 -5.39 -13.48 -5.66
CA PHE A 152 -6.77 -13.80 -5.22
C PHE A 152 -7.54 -12.60 -4.64
N PHE A 153 -7.19 -11.38 -5.07
CA PHE A 153 -7.75 -10.15 -4.57
C PHE A 153 -8.46 -9.38 -5.67
N ILE A 154 -9.45 -8.58 -5.30
CA ILE A 154 -10.08 -7.64 -6.22
C ILE A 154 -9.28 -6.34 -6.18
N THR A 155 -8.18 -6.28 -6.91
CA THR A 155 -7.31 -5.10 -7.01
C THR A 155 -6.43 -5.19 -8.25
N SER A 156 -5.91 -4.06 -8.73
CA SER A 156 -4.88 -4.09 -9.77
C SER A 156 -3.50 -4.44 -9.25
N SER A 157 -3.19 -4.15 -7.97
CA SER A 157 -1.85 -4.27 -7.41
C SER A 157 -1.62 -5.64 -6.78
N ALA A 158 -0.41 -6.17 -6.92
CA ALA A 158 -0.02 -7.42 -6.26
C ALA A 158 1.37 -7.27 -5.60
N PHE A 159 1.82 -8.33 -4.92
CA PHE A 159 3.16 -8.45 -4.38
C PHE A 159 3.52 -7.35 -3.36
N PHE A 160 4.75 -6.83 -3.42
CA PHE A 160 5.34 -5.98 -2.39
C PHE A 160 4.53 -4.72 -2.06
N GLN A 161 4.13 -3.94 -3.07
CA GLN A 161 3.36 -2.70 -2.87
C GLN A 161 2.02 -2.99 -2.18
N PHE A 162 1.44 -4.15 -2.46
CA PHE A 162 0.19 -4.56 -1.83
C PHE A 162 0.39 -5.04 -0.38
N SER A 163 1.47 -5.77 -0.09
CA SER A 163 1.86 -6.08 1.29
C SER A 163 2.12 -4.84 2.13
N LEU A 164 2.71 -3.81 1.54
CA LEU A 164 2.92 -2.53 2.21
C LEU A 164 1.58 -1.84 2.54
N PHE A 165 0.65 -1.82 1.58
CA PHE A 165 -0.71 -1.31 1.83
C PHE A 165 -1.39 -2.03 3.00
N TRP A 166 -1.36 -3.38 3.03
CA TRP A 166 -1.93 -4.15 4.13
C TRP A 166 -1.20 -3.91 5.46
N GLY A 167 0.12 -3.75 5.44
CA GLY A 167 0.92 -3.43 6.62
C GLY A 167 0.55 -2.08 7.24
N VAL A 168 0.38 -1.04 6.42
CA VAL A 168 -0.07 0.27 6.90
C VAL A 168 -1.55 0.26 7.31
N LEU A 169 -2.40 -0.51 6.62
CA LEU A 169 -3.79 -0.70 7.02
C LEU A 169 -3.89 -1.40 8.39
N PHE A 170 -3.05 -2.41 8.62
CA PHE A 170 -2.91 -3.05 9.93
C PHE A 170 -2.45 -2.05 11.00
N ASN A 171 -1.44 -1.23 10.69
CA ASN A 171 -0.97 -0.16 11.56
C ASN A 171 -2.10 0.81 11.96
N LEU A 172 -2.91 1.23 10.99
CA LEU A 172 -4.08 2.09 11.18
C LEU A 172 -5.10 1.44 12.13
N PHE A 173 -5.44 0.18 11.89
CA PHE A 173 -6.43 -0.52 12.73
C PHE A 173 -5.92 -0.83 14.14
N MET A 174 -4.63 -1.11 14.30
CA MET A 174 -3.99 -1.21 15.61
C MET A 174 -4.05 0.11 16.38
N ALA A 175 -3.79 1.23 15.68
CA ALA A 175 -3.93 2.55 16.27
C ALA A 175 -5.37 2.80 16.74
N ILE A 176 -6.38 2.57 15.90
CA ILE A 176 -7.80 2.75 16.24
C ILE A 176 -8.20 1.84 17.40
N TYR A 177 -7.82 0.55 17.36
CA TYR A 177 -8.09 -0.40 18.43
C TYR A 177 -7.46 0.02 19.75
N ASN A 178 -6.26 0.62 19.73
CA ASN A 178 -5.61 1.05 20.95
C ASN A 178 -6.40 2.14 21.69
N ARG A 179 -7.19 2.94 20.97
CA ARG A 179 -8.08 3.95 21.56
C ARG A 179 -9.44 3.39 21.94
N GLU A 180 -10.13 2.75 20.99
CA GLU A 180 -11.55 2.38 21.17
C GLU A 180 -11.74 1.06 21.94
N LYS A 181 -10.74 0.17 21.95
CA LYS A 181 -10.78 -1.16 22.58
C LYS A 181 -11.99 -2.03 22.18
N ASN A 182 -12.59 -1.78 21.00
CA ASN A 182 -13.78 -2.46 20.53
C ASN A 182 -13.48 -3.84 19.91
N ALA A 183 -14.26 -4.86 20.28
CA ALA A 183 -14.12 -6.22 19.74
C ALA A 183 -14.36 -6.32 18.23
N LYS A 184 -15.22 -5.47 17.64
CA LYS A 184 -15.42 -5.44 16.18
C LYS A 184 -14.15 -5.06 15.43
N ILE A 185 -13.31 -4.20 16.01
CA ILE A 185 -12.02 -3.83 15.41
C ILE A 185 -11.05 -5.01 15.46
N LEU A 186 -11.09 -5.84 16.52
CA LEU A 186 -10.26 -7.06 16.58
C LEU A 186 -10.60 -8.04 15.46
N VAL A 187 -11.88 -8.20 15.13
CA VAL A 187 -12.30 -9.05 13.99
C VAL A 187 -11.78 -8.48 12.67
N ALA A 188 -11.86 -7.16 12.49
CA ALA A 188 -11.29 -6.49 11.32
C ALA A 188 -9.76 -6.66 11.26
N ILE A 189 -9.05 -6.52 12.39
CA ILE A 189 -7.60 -6.77 12.49
C ILE A 189 -7.27 -8.20 12.08
N PHE A 190 -8.02 -9.20 12.55
CA PHE A 190 -7.81 -10.59 12.16
C PHE A 190 -7.97 -10.79 10.63
N ALA A 191 -9.03 -10.22 10.04
CA ALA A 191 -9.24 -10.26 8.60
C ALA A 191 -8.12 -9.55 7.83
N ILE A 192 -7.67 -8.38 8.30
CA ILE A 192 -6.51 -7.65 7.75
C ILE A 192 -5.24 -8.50 7.82
N THR A 193 -4.99 -9.19 8.94
CA THR A 193 -3.83 -10.07 9.09
C THR A 193 -3.86 -11.21 8.09
N PHE A 194 -5.02 -11.87 7.92
CA PHE A 194 -5.18 -12.94 6.96
C PHE A 194 -4.91 -12.44 5.52
N CYS A 195 -5.58 -11.36 5.12
CA CYS A 195 -5.36 -10.74 3.81
C CYS A 195 -3.91 -10.26 3.64
N GLY A 196 -3.29 -9.71 4.69
CA GLY A 196 -1.92 -9.24 4.69
C GLY A 196 -0.91 -10.36 4.44
N ILE A 197 -1.04 -11.50 5.14
CA ILE A 197 -0.19 -12.68 4.93
C ILE A 197 -0.34 -13.21 3.49
N MET A 198 -1.58 -13.27 3.00
CA MET A 198 -1.88 -13.70 1.62
C MET A 198 -1.31 -12.75 0.56
N SER A 199 -1.14 -11.46 0.87
CA SER A 199 -0.57 -10.49 -0.07
C SER A 199 0.94 -10.66 -0.27
N GLY A 200 1.68 -11.10 0.76
CA GLY A 200 3.12 -11.32 0.69
C GLY A 200 3.86 -11.18 2.02
N ARG A 201 5.08 -11.73 2.07
CA ARG A 201 5.87 -11.90 3.30
C ARG A 201 6.28 -10.60 3.97
N SER A 202 6.47 -9.51 3.21
CA SER A 202 6.82 -8.19 3.74
C SER A 202 5.78 -7.66 4.71
N PHE A 203 4.51 -8.09 4.60
CA PHE A 203 3.47 -7.75 5.57
C PHE A 203 3.87 -8.11 6.99
N MET A 204 4.51 -9.26 7.22
CA MET A 204 4.87 -9.73 8.56
C MET A 204 5.84 -8.76 9.26
N VAL A 205 6.82 -8.24 8.51
CA VAL A 205 7.78 -7.24 9.01
C VAL A 205 7.05 -5.95 9.39
N PHE A 206 6.16 -5.47 8.53
CA PHE A 206 5.38 -4.25 8.79
C PHE A 206 4.44 -4.41 9.98
N ALA A 207 3.75 -5.55 10.08
CA ALA A 207 2.87 -5.87 11.18
C ALA A 207 3.62 -5.99 12.51
N ALA A 208 4.83 -6.58 12.51
CA ALA A 208 5.68 -6.65 13.69
C ALA A 208 6.03 -5.25 14.23
N ILE A 209 6.36 -4.30 13.36
CA ILE A 209 6.61 -2.90 13.73
C ILE A 209 5.36 -2.28 14.38
N SER A 210 4.18 -2.44 13.76
CA SER A 210 2.92 -1.98 14.36
C SER A 210 2.68 -2.57 15.75
N VAL A 211 2.96 -3.87 15.93
CA VAL A 211 2.83 -4.55 17.23
C VAL A 211 3.81 -3.99 18.27
N LEU A 212 5.04 -3.65 17.88
CA LEU A 212 6.02 -3.01 18.78
C LEU A 212 5.53 -1.64 19.27
N PHE A 213 4.92 -0.84 18.39
CA PHE A 213 4.43 0.50 18.74
C PHE A 213 3.13 0.49 19.58
N TYR A 214 2.21 -0.44 19.31
CA TYR A 214 0.91 -0.50 19.98
C TYR A 214 0.82 -1.56 21.09
N GLY A 215 1.89 -2.35 21.24
CA GLY A 215 2.11 -3.33 22.30
C GLY A 215 1.55 -4.72 22.00
N LEU A 216 2.35 -5.75 22.33
CA LEU A 216 1.86 -7.10 22.58
C LEU A 216 1.09 -7.11 23.90
N ARG A 217 -0.23 -7.16 23.84
CA ARG A 217 -1.00 -7.33 25.08
C ARG A 217 -0.85 -8.77 25.54
N ILE A 218 -0.32 -8.96 26.75
CA ILE A 218 -0.11 -10.26 27.41
C ILE A 218 -1.39 -11.10 27.40
N LYS A 219 -2.57 -10.47 27.56
CA LYS A 219 -3.86 -11.15 27.47
C LYS A 219 -4.15 -11.84 26.13
N TYR A 220 -3.43 -11.50 25.07
CA TYR A 220 -3.56 -12.11 23.74
C TYR A 220 -2.50 -13.17 23.43
N ILE A 221 -1.55 -13.43 24.35
CA ILE A 221 -0.56 -14.50 24.22
C ILE A 221 -1.19 -15.87 23.92
N PRO A 222 -2.32 -16.29 24.54
CA PRO A 222 -2.94 -17.57 24.19
C PRO A 222 -3.37 -17.63 22.72
N TYR A 223 -3.83 -16.53 22.14
CA TYR A 223 -4.24 -16.45 20.75
C TYR A 223 -3.04 -16.45 19.81
N TYR A 224 -1.94 -15.78 20.18
CA TYR A 224 -0.68 -15.85 19.43
C TYR A 224 -0.09 -17.26 19.46
N ALA A 225 -0.18 -17.96 20.59
CA ALA A 225 0.26 -19.35 20.71
C ALA A 225 -0.60 -20.30 19.85
N ILE A 226 -1.91 -20.12 19.83
CA ILE A 226 -2.81 -20.88 18.93
C ILE A 226 -2.47 -20.59 17.47
N ALA A 227 -2.29 -19.33 17.09
CA ALA A 227 -1.93 -18.96 15.72
C ALA A 227 -0.58 -19.59 15.32
N LEU A 228 0.41 -19.54 16.20
CA LEU A 228 1.71 -20.19 16.01
C LEU A 228 1.55 -21.71 15.86
N LEU A 229 0.76 -22.36 16.72
CA LEU A 229 0.49 -23.80 16.64
C LEU A 229 -0.18 -24.20 15.31
N VAL A 230 -1.16 -23.40 14.86
CA VAL A 230 -1.83 -23.63 13.57
C VAL A 230 -0.84 -23.44 12.42
N MET A 231 -0.01 -22.39 12.44
CA MET A 231 1.02 -22.19 11.43
C MET A 231 2.03 -23.35 11.42
N SER A 232 2.51 -23.77 12.59
CA SER A 232 3.41 -24.92 12.72
C SER A 232 2.77 -26.22 12.25
N TYR A 233 1.48 -26.43 12.53
CA TYR A 233 0.75 -27.61 12.04
C TYR A 233 0.65 -27.61 10.51
N ILE A 234 0.29 -26.46 9.92
CA ILE A 234 0.23 -26.31 8.46
C ILE A 234 1.60 -26.57 7.85
N LEU A 235 2.66 -26.00 8.44
CA LEU A 235 4.04 -26.19 8.00
C LEU A 235 4.44 -27.67 8.00
N LEU A 236 4.19 -28.37 9.11
CA LEU A 236 4.58 -29.78 9.28
C LEU A 236 3.77 -30.75 8.41
N LYS A 237 2.54 -30.39 8.02
CA LYS A 237 1.66 -31.26 7.23
C LYS A 237 1.66 -30.96 5.74
N PHE A 238 1.95 -29.73 5.35
CA PHE A 238 1.84 -29.27 3.97
C PHE A 238 3.12 -28.60 3.47
N GLN A 239 4.28 -28.93 4.06
CA GLN A 239 5.60 -28.49 3.61
C GLN A 239 5.78 -28.61 2.10
N ASP A 240 5.38 -29.74 1.51
CA ASP A 240 5.59 -30.05 0.09
C ASP A 240 4.61 -29.30 -0.84
N ASN A 241 3.68 -28.52 -0.29
CA ASN A 241 2.80 -27.69 -1.09
C ASN A 241 3.53 -26.40 -1.50
N ILE A 242 3.66 -26.18 -2.80
CA ILE A 242 4.40 -25.05 -3.39
C ILE A 242 3.98 -23.67 -2.83
N TYR A 243 2.70 -23.49 -2.50
CA TYR A 243 2.21 -22.23 -1.91
C TYR A 243 2.63 -22.08 -0.44
N VAL A 244 2.60 -23.17 0.32
CA VAL A 244 2.99 -23.19 1.74
C VAL A 244 4.50 -22.99 1.86
N GLU A 245 5.27 -23.69 1.04
CA GLU A 245 6.72 -23.54 0.94
C GLU A 245 7.11 -22.09 0.67
N HIS A 246 6.54 -21.48 -0.38
CA HIS A 246 6.84 -20.10 -0.74
C HIS A 246 6.39 -19.09 0.33
N ALA A 247 5.21 -19.28 0.93
CA ALA A 247 4.67 -18.35 1.92
C ALA A 247 5.47 -18.40 3.24
N MET A 248 5.93 -19.58 3.64
CA MET A 248 6.61 -19.85 4.91
C MET A 248 8.13 -19.99 4.79
N GLU A 249 8.71 -19.74 3.62
CA GLU A 249 10.17 -19.79 3.34
C GLU A 249 11.04 -19.20 4.48
N PRO A 250 10.76 -18.00 5.05
CA PRO A 250 11.61 -17.46 6.13
C PRO A 250 11.62 -18.36 7.38
N ILE A 251 10.49 -18.96 7.71
CA ILE A 251 10.35 -19.85 8.88
C ILE A 251 11.02 -21.19 8.58
N LEU A 252 10.85 -21.73 7.38
CA LEU A 252 11.51 -22.96 6.94
C LEU A 252 13.03 -22.82 6.95
N ASN A 253 13.56 -21.72 6.43
CA ASN A 253 14.99 -21.43 6.43
C ASN A 253 15.52 -21.27 7.87
N PHE A 254 14.76 -20.66 8.77
CA PHE A 254 15.16 -20.55 10.17
C PHE A 254 15.21 -21.91 10.87
N ILE A 255 14.26 -22.80 10.59
CA ILE A 255 14.24 -24.16 11.15
C ILE A 255 15.39 -25.01 10.60
N ASN A 256 15.66 -24.91 9.30
CA ASN A 256 16.63 -25.77 8.62
C ASN A 256 18.07 -25.28 8.79
N ASN A 257 18.28 -23.96 8.69
CA ASN A 257 19.62 -23.35 8.56
C ASN A 257 19.91 -22.34 9.68
N GLY A 258 18.94 -22.00 10.53
CA GLY A 258 19.10 -20.99 11.59
C GLY A 258 19.01 -19.53 11.11
N GLU A 259 18.74 -19.31 9.82
CA GLU A 259 18.75 -17.99 9.17
C GLU A 259 17.36 -17.63 8.62
N LEU A 260 16.97 -16.34 8.74
CA LEU A 260 15.69 -15.82 8.22
C LEU A 260 15.81 -15.30 6.77
N GLU A 261 16.87 -15.71 6.07
CA GLU A 261 17.15 -15.30 4.69
C GLU A 261 16.05 -15.77 3.73
N THR A 262 15.87 -15.03 2.65
CA THR A 262 14.90 -15.39 1.62
C THR A 262 15.46 -15.04 0.27
N THR A 263 15.09 -15.79 -0.76
CA THR A 263 15.55 -15.50 -2.14
C THR A 263 15.27 -14.05 -2.54
N SER A 264 14.18 -13.46 -2.02
CA SER A 264 13.79 -12.06 -2.28
C SER A 264 14.54 -11.00 -1.46
N SER A 265 15.13 -11.39 -0.33
CA SER A 265 15.98 -10.54 0.51
C SER A 265 17.41 -10.57 -0.01
N ASP A 266 17.89 -11.75 -0.42
CA ASP A 266 19.26 -11.94 -0.87
C ASP A 266 19.45 -11.26 -2.23
N SER A 267 18.48 -11.43 -3.14
CA SER A 267 18.46 -10.66 -4.39
C SER A 267 18.41 -9.14 -4.17
N LEU A 268 17.74 -8.66 -3.10
CA LEU A 268 17.72 -7.24 -2.76
C LEU A 268 19.12 -6.75 -2.35
N MET A 269 19.77 -7.47 -1.46
CA MET A 269 21.10 -7.10 -0.95
C MET A 269 22.19 -7.21 -2.04
N GLU A 270 22.15 -8.25 -2.86
CA GLU A 270 23.19 -8.50 -3.85
C GLU A 270 23.04 -7.68 -5.14
N LYS A 271 21.81 -7.45 -5.61
CA LYS A 271 21.56 -6.92 -6.96
C LYS A 271 20.93 -5.54 -7.00
N HIS A 272 20.28 -5.12 -5.93
CA HIS A 272 19.48 -3.88 -5.94
C HIS A 272 20.01 -2.81 -4.97
N LEU A 273 20.85 -3.18 -4.00
CA LEU A 273 21.52 -2.25 -3.11
C LEU A 273 22.99 -2.11 -3.53
N PHE A 274 23.31 -0.97 -4.12
CA PHE A 274 24.67 -0.59 -4.46
C PHE A 274 24.88 0.89 -4.14
N TRP A 275 26.14 1.30 -4.03
CA TRP A 275 26.48 2.69 -3.80
C TRP A 275 26.55 3.44 -5.14
N PRO A 276 25.70 4.44 -5.41
CA PRO A 276 25.82 5.27 -6.60
C PRO A 276 27.13 6.07 -6.56
N ASN A 277 27.66 6.46 -7.72
CA ASN A 277 28.87 7.28 -7.76
C ASN A 277 28.60 8.71 -7.23
N ASP A 278 29.66 9.47 -6.94
CA ASP A 278 29.54 10.79 -6.33
C ASP A 278 28.68 11.77 -7.14
N LYS A 279 28.77 11.72 -8.48
CA LYS A 279 27.92 12.53 -9.37
C LYS A 279 26.45 12.16 -9.20
N GLN A 280 26.13 10.87 -9.24
CA GLN A 280 24.77 10.37 -9.07
C GLN A 280 24.21 10.73 -7.70
N LEU A 281 25.01 10.65 -6.64
CA LEU A 281 24.58 11.06 -5.30
C LEU A 281 24.34 12.57 -5.18
N LEU A 282 25.11 13.41 -5.89
CA LEU A 282 24.94 14.86 -5.82
C LEU A 282 23.74 15.35 -6.62
N ILE A 283 23.64 14.95 -7.89
CA ILE A 283 22.66 15.54 -8.83
C ILE A 283 21.85 14.52 -9.62
N GLY A 284 22.20 13.23 -9.52
CA GLY A 284 21.61 12.17 -10.33
C GLY A 284 22.00 12.26 -11.81
N ASP A 285 21.53 11.29 -12.58
CA ASP A 285 21.66 11.23 -14.03
C ASP A 285 20.41 11.74 -14.76
N GLY A 286 19.30 12.02 -14.04
CA GLY A 286 18.05 12.46 -14.67
C GLY A 286 17.32 11.38 -15.46
N ILE A 287 17.61 10.09 -15.19
CA ILE A 287 16.99 8.93 -15.85
C ILE A 287 16.33 8.06 -14.78
N TYR A 288 15.06 7.72 -14.99
CA TYR A 288 14.32 6.82 -14.10
C TYR A 288 13.93 5.51 -14.78
N TYR A 289 13.59 5.56 -16.07
CA TYR A 289 13.31 4.39 -16.90
C TYR A 289 14.34 4.28 -18.03
N ASN A 290 14.78 3.05 -18.29
CA ASN A 290 15.53 2.67 -19.48
C ASN A 290 14.61 2.65 -20.72
N SER A 291 15.20 2.59 -21.91
CA SER A 291 14.47 2.51 -23.18
C SER A 291 13.63 1.23 -23.34
N ASP A 292 13.99 0.16 -22.61
CA ASP A 292 13.24 -1.10 -22.55
C ASP A 292 12.07 -1.07 -21.53
N GLY A 293 11.88 0.05 -20.83
CA GLY A 293 10.86 0.22 -19.79
C GLY A 293 11.26 -0.31 -18.41
N SER A 294 12.44 -0.91 -18.27
CA SER A 294 12.98 -1.30 -16.96
C SER A 294 13.44 -0.07 -16.17
N TYR A 295 13.58 -0.24 -14.85
CA TYR A 295 14.09 0.84 -14.00
C TYR A 295 15.59 1.07 -14.25
N TYR A 296 15.98 2.34 -14.34
CA TYR A 296 17.38 2.72 -14.51
C TYR A 296 18.24 2.18 -13.36
N GLY A 297 19.40 1.61 -13.70
CA GLY A 297 20.27 0.89 -12.77
C GLY A 297 19.78 -0.50 -12.37
N HIS A 298 18.70 -1.02 -12.98
CA HIS A 298 18.10 -2.34 -12.72
C HIS A 298 17.92 -2.66 -11.22
N THR A 299 17.66 -1.61 -10.42
CA THR A 299 17.47 -1.70 -8.98
C THR A 299 15.99 -1.67 -8.64
N ASP A 300 15.61 -2.44 -7.63
CA ASP A 300 14.29 -2.35 -7.01
C ASP A 300 14.21 -1.32 -5.89
N SER A 301 15.34 -0.91 -5.33
CA SER A 301 15.38 0.00 -4.19
C SER A 301 14.88 1.41 -4.53
N GLY A 302 13.90 1.90 -3.78
CA GLY A 302 13.38 3.26 -3.93
C GLY A 302 14.45 4.32 -3.68
N PHE A 303 15.32 4.11 -2.68
CA PHE A 303 16.41 5.04 -2.39
C PHE A 303 17.40 5.16 -3.54
N ILE A 304 17.80 4.03 -4.12
CA ILE A 304 18.75 4.04 -5.23
C ILE A 304 18.12 4.66 -6.47
N ARG A 305 16.86 4.32 -6.81
CA ARG A 305 16.16 4.96 -7.95
C ARG A 305 16.04 6.47 -7.80
N GLN A 306 15.63 6.94 -6.62
CA GLN A 306 15.48 8.37 -6.34
C GLN A 306 16.85 9.09 -6.38
N ALA A 307 17.91 8.45 -5.88
CA ALA A 307 19.27 8.97 -5.96
C ALA A 307 19.80 9.01 -7.40
N LEU A 308 19.64 7.94 -8.17
CA LEU A 308 20.03 7.90 -9.58
C LEU A 308 19.28 8.93 -10.42
N TYR A 309 18.04 9.24 -10.08
CA TYR A 309 17.28 10.25 -10.81
C TYR A 309 17.75 11.68 -10.52
N GLY A 310 17.78 12.09 -9.25
CA GLY A 310 18.01 13.49 -8.88
C GLY A 310 18.91 13.70 -7.66
N GLY A 311 19.69 12.69 -7.29
CA GLY A 311 20.61 12.72 -6.17
C GLY A 311 19.93 12.75 -4.80
N LEU A 312 20.75 12.98 -3.78
CA LEU A 312 20.33 13.00 -2.38
C LEU A 312 19.29 14.10 -2.12
N PHE A 313 19.39 15.23 -2.82
CA PHE A 313 18.39 16.30 -2.73
C PHE A 313 17.00 15.81 -3.15
N TYR A 314 16.92 15.04 -4.23
CA TYR A 314 15.65 14.47 -4.70
C TYR A 314 15.11 13.41 -3.74
N VAL A 315 15.98 12.54 -3.21
CA VAL A 315 15.62 11.57 -2.15
C VAL A 315 15.01 12.29 -0.93
N ILE A 316 15.68 13.31 -0.42
CA ILE A 316 15.20 14.10 0.74
C ILE A 316 13.87 14.79 0.41
N SER A 317 13.70 15.27 -0.83
CA SER A 317 12.46 15.90 -1.26
C SER A 317 11.30 14.89 -1.28
N CYS A 318 11.51 13.68 -1.80
CA CYS A 318 10.52 12.60 -1.77
C CYS A 318 10.11 12.24 -0.33
N ILE A 319 11.11 12.04 0.55
CA ILE A 319 10.89 11.74 1.97
C ILE A 319 10.08 12.87 2.62
N SER A 320 10.44 14.12 2.34
CA SER A 320 9.82 15.30 2.96
C SER A 320 8.35 15.45 2.57
N VAL A 321 8.03 15.34 1.28
CA VAL A 321 6.65 15.45 0.79
C VAL A 321 5.79 14.31 1.32
N PHE A 322 6.29 13.07 1.27
CA PHE A 322 5.57 11.93 1.81
C PHE A 322 5.36 12.04 3.32
N SER A 323 6.42 12.39 4.08
CA SER A 323 6.33 12.58 5.53
C SER A 323 5.34 13.68 5.88
N TYR A 324 5.27 14.76 5.09
CA TYR A 324 4.26 15.80 5.27
C TYR A 324 2.83 15.26 5.09
N ILE A 325 2.59 14.42 4.07
CA ILE A 325 1.29 13.77 3.86
C ILE A 325 0.93 12.88 5.06
N VAL A 326 1.86 12.01 5.49
CA VAL A 326 1.64 11.12 6.65
C VAL A 326 1.41 11.93 7.92
N TYR A 327 2.16 13.01 8.16
CA TYR A 327 1.96 13.92 9.27
C TYR A 327 0.54 14.51 9.26
N LYS A 328 0.10 15.06 8.11
CA LYS A 328 -1.23 15.65 7.98
C LYS A 328 -2.34 14.62 8.21
N VAL A 329 -2.19 13.40 7.69
CA VAL A 329 -3.12 12.29 7.95
C VAL A 329 -3.17 11.99 9.45
N SER A 330 -2.02 11.80 10.08
CA SER A 330 -1.88 11.41 11.49
C SER A 330 -2.60 12.38 12.42
N PHE A 331 -2.36 13.67 12.26
CA PHE A 331 -2.97 14.73 13.08
C PHE A 331 -4.43 15.06 12.73
N LYS A 332 -4.95 14.54 11.62
CA LYS A 332 -6.36 14.66 11.25
C LYS A 332 -7.20 13.51 11.82
N TRP A 333 -6.60 12.32 11.95
CA TRP A 333 -7.26 11.11 12.41
C TRP A 333 -7.11 10.85 13.91
N PHE A 334 -5.97 11.22 14.49
CA PHE A 334 -5.63 10.90 15.87
C PHE A 334 -5.33 12.14 16.70
N ILE A 335 -5.41 11.99 18.02
CA ILE A 335 -5.21 13.08 18.99
C ILE A 335 -3.82 12.95 19.62
N ARG A 336 -3.09 14.08 19.66
CA ARG A 336 -1.83 14.29 20.39
C ARG A 336 -0.83 13.13 20.26
N ASN A 337 -0.60 12.36 21.33
CA ASN A 337 0.42 11.32 21.38
C ASN A 337 0.15 10.20 20.38
N GLN A 338 -1.12 9.85 20.15
CA GLN A 338 -1.48 8.80 19.20
C GLN A 338 -1.18 9.21 17.76
N ALA A 339 -1.33 10.50 17.43
CA ALA A 339 -0.93 11.02 16.11
C ALA A 339 0.58 10.85 15.89
N TRP A 340 1.39 11.17 16.89
CA TRP A 340 2.84 10.95 16.82
C TRP A 340 3.21 9.47 16.72
N THR A 341 2.56 8.59 17.49
CA THR A 341 2.78 7.13 17.39
C THR A 341 2.45 6.61 15.99
N PHE A 342 1.32 7.03 15.41
CA PHE A 342 0.93 6.62 14.07
C PHE A 342 1.87 7.19 13.00
N PHE A 343 2.28 8.46 13.14
CA PHE A 343 3.25 9.09 12.25
C PHE A 343 4.60 8.35 12.26
N LEU A 344 5.14 8.06 13.45
CA LEU A 344 6.45 7.42 13.60
C LEU A 344 6.42 5.96 13.12
N SER A 345 5.44 5.18 13.55
CA SER A 345 5.27 3.78 13.10
C SER A 345 5.11 3.68 11.59
N THR A 346 4.28 4.54 11.00
CA THR A 346 4.07 4.57 9.54
C THR A 346 5.34 5.00 8.80
N SER A 347 6.04 6.03 9.29
CA SER A 347 7.30 6.49 8.69
C SER A 347 8.39 5.41 8.70
N ILE A 348 8.48 4.61 9.77
CA ILE A 348 9.43 3.49 9.85
C ILE A 348 9.04 2.37 8.87
N ILE A 349 7.75 2.00 8.82
CA ILE A 349 7.24 1.00 7.88
C ILE A 349 7.56 1.40 6.44
N THR A 350 7.30 2.66 6.07
CA THR A 350 7.53 3.14 4.70
C THR A 350 8.99 3.39 4.39
N PHE A 351 9.82 3.73 5.38
CA PHE A 351 11.27 3.78 5.24
C PHE A 351 11.87 2.41 4.89
N LEU A 352 11.54 1.38 5.67
CA LEU A 352 11.93 0.01 5.36
C LEU A 352 11.34 -0.45 4.04
N GLY A 353 10.10 -0.02 3.76
CA GLY A 353 9.48 -0.25 2.47
C GLY A 353 10.30 0.32 1.31
N ASN A 354 10.81 1.54 1.48
CA ASN A 354 11.57 2.26 0.46
C ASN A 354 12.95 1.67 0.18
N ILE A 355 13.49 0.85 1.10
CA ILE A 355 14.70 0.05 0.86
C ILE A 355 14.45 -0.95 -0.27
N LYS A 356 13.24 -1.54 -0.34
CA LYS A 356 12.91 -2.64 -1.26
C LYS A 356 12.19 -2.21 -2.54
N ALA A 357 11.34 -1.17 -2.48
CA ALA A 357 10.66 -0.62 -3.66
C ALA A 357 10.53 0.90 -3.56
N ASP A 358 10.22 1.61 -4.64
CA ASP A 358 9.83 3.03 -4.51
C ASP A 358 8.48 3.17 -3.79
N VAL A 359 8.51 3.73 -2.58
CA VAL A 359 7.33 3.90 -1.72
C VAL A 359 6.93 5.37 -1.62
N TYR A 360 7.89 6.28 -1.55
CA TYR A 360 7.63 7.63 -1.06
C TYR A 360 6.79 8.49 -1.99
N MET A 361 6.82 8.31 -3.30
CA MET A 361 5.97 9.13 -4.20
C MET A 361 5.39 8.32 -5.36
N TYR A 362 5.32 7.00 -5.22
CA TYR A 362 4.76 6.11 -6.22
C TYR A 362 3.21 6.04 -6.11
N PRO A 363 2.43 6.23 -7.19
CA PRO A 363 0.96 6.26 -7.17
C PRO A 363 0.35 4.86 -7.00
N ALA A 364 0.54 4.28 -5.82
CA ALA A 364 0.00 2.99 -5.39
C ALA A 364 -1.15 3.12 -4.38
N LEU A 365 -1.74 1.98 -4.03
CA LEU A 365 -2.87 1.86 -3.09
C LEU A 365 -2.60 2.51 -1.73
N LEU A 366 -1.34 2.52 -1.28
CA LEU A 366 -0.94 3.20 -0.05
C LEU A 366 -1.23 4.71 -0.11
N LEU A 367 -0.88 5.39 -1.21
CA LEU A 367 -1.20 6.80 -1.38
C LEU A 367 -2.71 7.01 -1.52
N ASN A 368 -3.44 6.09 -2.16
CA ASN A 368 -4.90 6.16 -2.19
C ASN A 368 -5.48 6.17 -0.78
N LEU A 369 -5.01 5.29 0.11
CA LEU A 369 -5.42 5.27 1.51
C LEU A 369 -5.17 6.63 2.18
N PHE A 370 -3.96 7.17 2.08
CA PHE A 370 -3.63 8.45 2.72
C PHE A 370 -4.39 9.63 2.14
N PHE A 371 -4.53 9.71 0.82
CA PHE A 371 -5.32 10.76 0.17
C PHE A 371 -6.78 10.70 0.61
N LEU A 372 -7.35 9.51 0.81
CA LEU A 372 -8.72 9.37 1.25
C LEU A 372 -8.89 9.77 2.71
N MET A 373 -7.92 9.40 3.54
CA MET A 373 -7.83 9.85 4.92
C MET A 373 -7.65 11.37 5.04
N LEU A 374 -6.97 12.02 4.09
CA LEU A 374 -6.85 13.48 4.04
C LEU A 374 -8.16 14.19 3.70
N GLY A 375 -9.11 13.57 2.98
CA GLY A 375 -10.35 14.24 2.58
C GLY A 375 -11.37 14.45 3.71
N VAL A 376 -11.16 13.82 4.87
CA VAL A 376 -12.09 13.87 6.02
C VAL A 376 -12.05 15.23 6.70
N LYS A 377 -13.17 15.74 7.24
CA LYS A 377 -13.10 16.95 8.08
C LYS A 377 -12.25 16.70 9.34
N LYS A 378 -11.45 17.69 9.74
CA LYS A 378 -10.63 17.61 10.98
C LYS A 378 -11.56 17.41 12.18
N ASN A 379 -11.08 16.76 13.25
CA ASN A 379 -11.78 16.82 14.53
C ASN A 379 -11.85 18.29 14.93
N GLU A 380 -13.05 18.81 15.07
CA GLU A 380 -13.32 19.88 16.02
C GLU A 380 -13.28 19.16 17.38
N GLU A 381 -12.24 19.40 18.16
CA GLU A 381 -12.26 19.09 19.60
C GLU A 381 -13.11 20.12 20.32
#